data_AF-A0A379X4U0-F1
#
_entry.id   AF-A0A379X4U0-F1
#
_cell.length_a   1.000
_cell.length_b   1.000
_cell.length_c   1.000
_cell.angle_alpha   90.00
_cell.angle_beta   90.00
_cell.angle_gamma   90.00
#
_symmetry.space_group_name_H-M   'P 1'
#
loop_
_entity.id
_entity.type
_entity.pdbx_description
1 polymer ?
#
loop_
_entity_poly.entity_id
_entity_poly.type
_entity_poly.pdbx_seq_one_letter_code
_entity_poly.pdbx_strand_id
1 'polypeptide(L)'
;MVPGFADADRGRWFEIDRCVVSKFALTAKRQTAARRRWSAAKGRLTRAQKDGSAEKIAEARQRCDAAYAEFDAISKAVITEMQSIVGAGLERNERLLGQARRSWDAGSAVIEALRPKPGPGSHLV
;
A
#
# COMPACT_ATOMS: atom_id res chain seq x y z
N MET A 1 -32.14 -10.49 2.47
CA MET A 1 -31.27 -10.50 1.27
C MET A 1 -31.28 -9.09 0.72
N VAL A 2 -30.24 -8.28 0.97
CA VAL A 2 -30.18 -6.89 0.49
C VAL A 2 -29.59 -6.93 -0.92
N PRO A 3 -30.34 -6.60 -1.99
CA PRO A 3 -29.81 -6.52 -3.34
C PRO A 3 -29.19 -5.13 -3.53
N GLY A 4 -27.88 -5.08 -3.81
CA GLY A 4 -27.22 -3.78 -4.01
C GLY A 4 -25.69 -3.75 -4.11
N PHE A 5 -25.01 -4.90 -4.14
CA PHE A 5 -23.58 -4.97 -4.46
C PHE A 5 -23.42 -5.80 -5.74
N ALA A 6 -23.54 -5.14 -6.88
CA ALA A 6 -23.46 -5.78 -8.19
C ALA A 6 -22.18 -6.62 -8.31
N ASP A 7 -22.29 -7.88 -8.74
CA ASP A 7 -21.16 -8.80 -8.96
C ASP A 7 -20.11 -8.24 -9.93
N ALA A 8 -20.52 -7.34 -10.84
CA ALA A 8 -19.65 -6.67 -11.79
C ALA A 8 -18.61 -5.73 -11.15
N ASP A 9 -18.92 -5.15 -9.98
CA ASP A 9 -17.94 -4.33 -9.26
C ASP A 9 -16.94 -5.21 -8.52
N ARG A 10 -17.35 -6.31 -7.89
CA ARG A 10 -16.39 -7.21 -7.20
C ARG A 10 -15.26 -7.69 -8.12
N GLY A 11 -15.56 -8.09 -9.35
CA GLY A 11 -14.53 -8.55 -10.31
C GLY A 11 -13.51 -7.47 -10.69
N ARG A 12 -13.98 -6.26 -10.97
CA ARG A 12 -13.13 -5.12 -11.38
C ARG A 12 -12.22 -4.65 -10.24
N TRP A 13 -12.66 -4.79 -9.00
CA TRP A 13 -11.90 -4.43 -7.80
C TRP A 13 -10.73 -5.39 -7.54
N PHE A 14 -10.94 -6.70 -7.74
CA PHE A 14 -9.86 -7.68 -7.62
C PHE A 14 -8.82 -7.59 -8.75
N GLU A 15 -9.18 -7.05 -9.92
CA GLU A 15 -8.23 -6.80 -11.01
C GLU A 15 -7.32 -5.60 -10.76
N ILE A 16 -7.88 -4.50 -10.25
CA ILE A 16 -7.11 -3.29 -9.90
C ILE A 16 -6.09 -3.64 -8.79
N ASP A 17 -6.53 -4.34 -7.74
CA ASP A 17 -5.62 -4.77 -6.67
C ASP A 17 -4.53 -5.72 -7.17
N ARG A 18 -4.86 -6.66 -8.07
CA ARG A 18 -3.85 -7.56 -8.67
C ARG A 18 -2.81 -6.82 -9.48
N CYS A 19 -3.22 -5.82 -10.27
CA CYS A 19 -2.34 -5.04 -11.11
C CYS A 19 -1.35 -4.23 -10.26
N VAL A 20 -1.87 -3.58 -9.22
CA VAL A 20 -1.07 -2.76 -8.29
C VAL A 20 -0.09 -3.62 -7.48
N VAL A 21 -0.54 -4.76 -6.93
CA VAL A 21 0.34 -5.70 -6.21
C VAL A 21 1.40 -6.29 -7.15
N SER A 22 1.07 -6.55 -8.40
CA SER A 22 2.02 -7.06 -9.41
C SER A 22 3.07 -6.01 -9.79
N LYS A 23 2.68 -4.74 -9.94
CA LYS A 23 3.59 -3.62 -10.19
C LYS A 23 4.54 -3.39 -9.01
N PHE A 24 4.02 -3.45 -7.78
CA PHE A 24 4.85 -3.39 -6.57
C PHE A 24 5.87 -4.54 -6.53
N ALA A 25 5.44 -5.78 -6.75
CA ALA A 25 6.33 -6.95 -6.74
C ALA A 25 7.45 -6.85 -7.79
N LEU A 26 7.14 -6.33 -8.99
CA LEU A 26 8.14 -6.08 -10.03
C LEU A 26 9.15 -5.01 -9.59
N THR A 27 8.68 -3.92 -9.01
CA THR A 27 9.54 -2.80 -8.58
C THR A 27 10.41 -3.19 -7.39
N ALA A 28 9.90 -4.00 -6.45
CA ALA A 28 10.66 -4.57 -5.34
C ALA A 28 11.78 -5.52 -5.82
N LYS A 29 11.52 -6.33 -6.85
CA LYS A 29 12.56 -7.15 -7.49
C LYS A 29 13.66 -6.28 -8.12
N ARG A 30 13.28 -5.18 -8.80
CA ARG A 30 14.24 -4.21 -9.36
C ARG A 30 15.07 -3.54 -8.27
N GLN A 31 14.47 -3.17 -7.15
CA GLN A 31 15.18 -2.61 -6.00
C GLN A 31 16.21 -3.58 -5.44
N THR A 32 15.84 -4.86 -5.30
CA THR A 32 16.77 -5.90 -4.85
C THR A 32 17.95 -6.06 -5.80
N ALA A 33 17.70 -6.07 -7.11
CA ALA A 33 18.76 -6.14 -8.11
C ALA A 33 19.67 -4.90 -8.10
N ALA A 34 19.11 -3.70 -7.93
CA ALA A 34 19.87 -2.45 -7.80
C ALA A 34 20.73 -2.44 -6.53
N ARG A 35 20.18 -2.89 -5.39
CA ARG A 35 20.94 -3.03 -4.13
C ARG A 35 22.14 -3.96 -4.29
N ARG A 36 21.97 -5.10 -4.98
CA ARG A 36 23.07 -6.03 -5.27
C ARG A 36 24.16 -5.38 -6.12
N ARG A 37 23.79 -4.62 -7.16
CA ARG A 37 24.73 -3.90 -8.01
C ARG A 37 25.51 -2.82 -7.25
N TRP A 38 24.81 -2.03 -6.43
CA TRP A 38 25.45 -1.04 -5.56
C TRP A 38 26.41 -1.69 -4.56
N SER A 39 26.00 -2.78 -3.90
CA SER A 39 26.87 -3.53 -2.99
C SER A 39 28.15 -4.04 -3.67
N ALA A 40 28.02 -4.59 -4.88
CA ALA A 40 29.17 -5.03 -5.67
C ALA A 40 30.08 -3.85 -6.08
N ALA A 41 29.51 -2.69 -6.45
CA ALA A 41 30.29 -1.50 -6.77
C ALA A 41 31.04 -0.95 -5.54
N LYS A 42 30.40 -0.96 -4.36
CA LYS A 42 31.02 -0.60 -3.09
C LYS A 42 32.19 -1.52 -2.76
N GLY A 43 32.03 -2.84 -2.95
CA GLY A 43 33.13 -3.80 -2.79
C GLY A 43 34.31 -3.55 -3.73
N ARG A 44 34.04 -3.16 -4.99
CA ARG A 44 35.09 -2.76 -5.95
C ARG A 44 35.80 -1.49 -5.53
N LEU A 45 35.07 -0.48 -5.03
CA LEU A 45 35.67 0.74 -4.49
C LEU A 45 36.59 0.43 -3.30
N THR A 46 36.15 -0.40 -2.36
CA THR A 46 36.98 -0.81 -1.22
C THR A 46 38.25 -1.53 -1.66
N ARG A 47 38.20 -2.35 -2.72
CA ARG A 47 39.42 -2.98 -3.28
C ARG A 47 40.34 -1.95 -3.96
N ALA A 48 39.78 -1.04 -4.75
CA ALA A 48 40.55 0.03 -5.40
C ALA A 48 41.23 0.96 -4.37
N GLN A 49 40.58 1.22 -3.23
CA GLN A 49 41.15 2.02 -2.16
C GLN A 49 42.34 1.36 -1.44
N LYS A 50 42.44 0.02 -1.49
CA LYS A 50 43.55 -0.71 -0.85
C LYS A 50 44.79 -0.74 -1.74
N ASP A 51 44.60 -1.09 -3.02
CA ASP A 51 45.72 -1.49 -3.89
C ASP A 51 45.72 -0.75 -5.25
N GLY A 52 44.84 0.25 -5.43
CA GLY A 52 44.63 0.95 -6.69
C GLY A 52 45.39 2.27 -6.81
N SER A 53 45.68 2.67 -8.05
CA SER A 53 46.10 4.04 -8.36
C SER A 53 44.96 5.03 -8.12
N ALA A 54 45.29 6.32 -7.99
CA ALA A 54 44.31 7.39 -7.85
C ALA A 54 43.22 7.36 -8.94
N GLU A 55 43.61 7.05 -10.18
CA GLU A 55 42.70 6.89 -11.32
C GLU A 55 41.70 5.73 -11.12
N LYS A 56 42.18 4.57 -10.65
CA LYS A 56 41.31 3.40 -10.37
C LYS A 56 40.33 3.70 -9.25
N ILE A 57 40.75 4.47 -8.24
CA ILE A 57 39.88 4.90 -7.14
C ILE A 57 38.80 5.85 -7.65
N ALA A 58 39.16 6.85 -8.46
CA ALA A 58 38.22 7.80 -9.04
C ALA A 58 37.17 7.10 -9.92
N GLU A 59 37.60 6.19 -10.78
CA GLU A 59 36.71 5.41 -11.65
C GLU A 59 35.79 4.47 -10.85
N ALA A 60 36.32 3.80 -9.83
CA ALA A 60 35.52 2.96 -8.94
C ALA A 60 34.51 3.77 -8.13
N ARG A 61 34.87 4.99 -7.73
CA ARG A 61 33.98 5.92 -7.03
C ARG A 61 32.83 6.37 -7.92
N GLN A 62 33.12 6.81 -9.14
CA GLN A 62 32.10 7.20 -10.11
C GLN A 62 31.09 6.07 -10.36
N ARG A 63 31.56 4.82 -10.51
CA ARG A 63 30.68 3.65 -10.67
C ARG A 63 29.85 3.37 -9.42
N CYS A 64 30.41 3.56 -8.23
CA CYS A 64 29.69 3.38 -6.97
C CYS A 64 28.58 4.43 -6.82
N ASP A 65 28.88 5.69 -7.13
CA ASP A 65 27.93 6.80 -7.03
C ASP A 65 26.79 6.65 -8.05
N ALA A 66 27.10 6.23 -9.29
CA ALA A 66 26.08 5.92 -10.30
C ALA A 66 25.16 4.76 -9.88
N ALA A 67 25.73 3.67 -9.34
CA ALA A 67 24.95 2.53 -8.85
C ALA A 67 24.10 2.89 -7.62
N TYR A 68 24.59 3.79 -6.77
CA TYR A 68 23.82 4.31 -5.64
C TYR A 68 22.65 5.19 -6.11
N ALA A 69 22.89 6.11 -7.05
CA ALA A 69 21.83 6.98 -7.59
C ALA A 69 20.69 6.16 -8.22
N GLU A 70 21.03 5.09 -8.96
CA GLU A 70 20.02 4.18 -9.50
C GLU A 70 19.24 3.46 -8.38
N PHE A 71 19.93 2.94 -7.36
CA PHE A 71 19.31 2.28 -6.23
C PHE A 71 18.39 3.23 -5.44
N ASP A 72 18.80 4.48 -5.23
CA ASP A 72 18.03 5.51 -4.54
C ASP A 72 16.76 5.87 -5.32
N ALA A 73 16.87 6.11 -6.63
CA ALA A 73 15.73 6.39 -7.49
C ALA A 73 14.69 5.27 -7.47
N ILE A 74 15.13 4.01 -7.56
CA ILE A 74 14.23 2.85 -7.49
C ILE A 74 13.62 2.73 -6.09
N SER A 75 14.39 2.97 -5.03
CA SER A 75 13.89 2.89 -3.65
C SER A 75 12.81 3.94 -3.38
N LYS A 76 12.98 5.17 -3.87
CA LYS A 76 11.95 6.21 -3.82
C LYS A 76 10.67 5.76 -4.51
N ALA A 77 10.77 5.20 -5.72
CA ALA A 77 9.61 4.68 -6.44
C ALA A 77 8.87 3.57 -5.68
N VAL A 78 9.62 2.64 -5.05
CA VAL A 78 9.02 1.59 -4.20
C VAL A 78 8.28 2.18 -3.00
N ILE A 79 8.89 3.14 -2.31
CA ILE A 79 8.31 3.78 -1.12
C ILE A 79 7.03 4.51 -1.50
N THR A 80 7.06 5.31 -2.57
CA THR A 80 5.87 6.02 -3.07
C THR A 80 4.75 5.05 -3.41
N GLU A 81 5.04 3.96 -4.13
CA GLU A 81 4.02 2.97 -4.48
C GLU A 81 3.41 2.31 -3.23
N MET A 82 4.22 1.95 -2.23
CA MET A 82 3.72 1.39 -0.97
C MET A 82 2.81 2.36 -0.23
N GLN A 83 3.20 3.63 -0.15
CA GLN A 83 2.40 4.66 0.50
C GLN A 83 1.06 4.85 -0.21
N SER A 84 1.06 4.87 -1.55
CA SER A 84 -0.18 4.94 -2.34
C SER A 84 -1.09 3.73 -2.11
N ILE A 85 -0.54 2.51 -2.05
CA ILE A 85 -1.31 1.29 -1.77
C ILE A 85 -1.97 1.36 -0.40
N VAL A 86 -1.18 1.70 0.63
CA VAL A 86 -1.68 1.79 2.01
C VAL A 86 -2.75 2.89 2.11
N GLY A 87 -2.51 4.07 1.52
CA GLY A 87 -3.47 5.16 1.49
C GLY A 87 -4.80 4.76 0.86
N ALA A 88 -4.76 4.18 -0.35
CA ALA A 88 -5.97 3.70 -1.03
C ALA A 88 -6.71 2.60 -0.25
N GLY A 89 -5.97 1.75 0.47
CA GLY A 89 -6.54 0.74 1.36
C GLY A 89 -7.28 1.34 2.55
N LEU A 90 -6.72 2.38 3.16
CA LEU A 90 -7.35 3.10 4.27
C LEU A 90 -8.65 3.80 3.83
N GLU A 91 -8.63 4.53 2.71
CA GLU A 91 -9.83 5.17 2.15
C GLU A 91 -10.93 4.15 1.82
N ARG A 92 -10.53 2.97 1.34
CA ARG A 92 -11.48 1.88 1.07
C ARG A 92 -12.12 1.37 2.35
N ASN A 93 -11.33 1.13 3.39
CA ASN A 93 -11.83 0.67 4.68
C ASN A 93 -12.78 1.71 5.29
N GLU A 94 -12.46 3.00 5.20
CA GLU A 94 -13.35 4.07 5.62
C GLU A 94 -14.72 4.01 4.93
N ARG A 95 -14.74 3.84 3.59
CA ARG A 95 -16.00 3.72 2.84
C ARG A 95 -16.82 2.50 3.28
N LEU A 96 -16.18 1.36 3.48
CA LEU A 96 -16.84 0.12 3.94
C LEU A 96 -17.41 0.26 5.35
N LEU A 97 -16.63 0.83 6.27
CA LEU A 97 -17.08 1.08 7.64
C LEU A 97 -18.21 2.11 7.68
N GLY A 98 -18.16 3.14 6.83
CA GLY A 98 -19.24 4.10 6.67
C GLY A 98 -20.53 3.46 6.14
N GLN A 99 -20.43 2.51 5.20
CA GLN A 99 -21.57 1.71 4.73
C GLN A 99 -22.15 0.83 5.84
N ALA A 100 -21.29 0.13 6.61
CA ALA A 100 -21.71 -0.69 7.73
C ALA A 100 -22.44 0.14 8.78
N ARG A 101 -21.93 1.34 9.09
CA ARG A 101 -22.57 2.26 10.03
C ARG A 101 -23.97 2.66 9.58
N ARG A 102 -24.14 3.06 8.31
CA ARG A 102 -25.47 3.41 7.77
C ARG A 102 -26.46 2.25 7.86
N SER A 103 -25.99 1.02 7.60
CA SER A 103 -26.82 -0.18 7.75
C SER A 103 -27.25 -0.43 9.19
N TRP A 104 -26.35 -0.24 10.17
CA TRP A 104 -26.69 -0.33 11.58
C TRP A 104 -27.68 0.75 12.02
N ASP A 105 -27.45 2.01 11.62
CA ASP A 105 -28.34 3.11 11.95
C ASP A 105 -29.75 2.88 11.37
N ALA A 106 -29.85 2.34 10.14
CA ALA A 106 -31.12 1.96 9.55
C ALA A 106 -31.83 0.84 10.33
N GLY A 107 -31.10 -0.17 10.78
CA GLY A 107 -31.63 -1.24 11.64
C GLY A 107 -32.15 -0.71 12.97
N SER A 108 -31.39 0.17 13.63
CA SER A 108 -31.81 0.84 14.85
C SER A 108 -33.07 1.67 14.65
N ALA A 109 -33.17 2.43 13.55
CA ALA A 109 -34.35 3.23 13.23
C ALA A 109 -35.62 2.37 13.07
N VAL A 110 -35.50 1.19 12.46
CA VAL A 110 -36.62 0.23 12.34
C VAL A 110 -37.05 -0.28 13.72
N ILE A 111 -36.09 -0.65 14.58
CA ILE A 111 -36.39 -1.12 15.94
C ILE A 111 -37.12 -0.03 16.75
N GLU A 112 -36.66 1.22 16.66
CA GLU A 112 -37.33 2.36 17.30
C GLU A 112 -38.74 2.59 16.75
N ALA A 113 -38.91 2.52 15.42
CA ALA A 113 -40.21 2.71 14.78
C ALA A 113 -41.23 1.62 15.15
N LEU A 114 -40.76 0.38 15.37
CA LEU A 114 -41.59 -0.76 15.77
C LEU A 114 -41.77 -0.88 17.29
N ARG A 115 -41.14 0.01 18.08
CA ARG A 115 -41.30 -0.01 19.53
C ARG A 115 -42.77 0.22 19.89
N PRO A 116 -43.40 -0.67 20.68
CA PRO A 116 -44.76 -0.44 21.16
C PRO A 116 -44.84 0.88 21.91
N LYS A 117 -45.78 1.75 21.54
CA LYS A 117 -46.05 2.95 22.33
C LYS A 117 -46.68 2.51 23.66
N PRO A 118 -46.27 3.09 24.81
CA PRO A 118 -46.97 2.84 26.06
C PRO A 118 -48.43 3.24 25.87
N GLY A 119 -49.33 2.28 26.09
CA GLY A 119 -50.77 2.53 26.04
C GLY A 119 -51.18 3.42 27.21
N PRO A 120 -52.33 4.13 27.11
CA PRO A 120 -52.89 4.86 28.24
C PRO A 120 -53.28 3.84 29.33
N GLY A 121 -52.36 3.60 30.27
CA GLY A 121 -52.51 2.61 31.35
C GLY A 121 -51.21 1.97 31.87
N SER A 122 -50.05 2.16 31.23
CA SER A 122 -48.78 1.56 31.70
C SER A 122 -48.08 2.36 32.81
N HIS A 123 -48.83 2.75 33.83
CA HIS A 123 -48.32 3.17 35.14
C HIS A 123 -49.05 2.35 36.21
N LEU A 124 -48.71 1.07 36.34
CA LEU A 124 -49.00 0.32 37.54
C LEU A 124 -47.79 -0.57 37.88
N VAL A 125 -47.11 -0.13 38.94
CA VAL A 125 -46.13 -0.79 39.83
C VAL A 125 -44.77 -1.14 39.24
#